data_AF-A0A3Q8D9Q2-F1
#
_entry.id   AF-A0A3Q8D9Q2-F1
#
_cell.length_a   1.000
_cell.length_b   1.000
_cell.length_c   1.000
_cell.angle_alpha   90.00
_cell.angle_beta   90.00
_cell.angle_gamma   90.00
#
_symmetry.space_group_name_H-M   'P 1'
#
loop_
_entity.id
_entity.type
_entity.pdbx_description
1 polymer ?
#
loop_
_entity_poly.entity_id
_entity_poly.type
_entity_poly.pdbx_seq_one_letter_code
_entity_poly.pdbx_strand_id
1 'polypeptide(L)'
;MENNALTLVLRNDWVASPSSNAYTGKYTVGRFHLTDTFIIGYMKLIHGIEIPDSWVSRIHTNIPDTDTRRVMYMEGSDMLSKDTINEIRNAVKSPTNNVKIYRNGNHVTKIELMEERNESTL
;
A
#
# COMPACT_ATOMS: atom_id res chain seq x y z
N MET A 1 18.20 16.93 -5.96
CA MET A 1 17.33 16.19 -6.89
C MET A 1 17.00 14.87 -6.22
N GLU A 2 15.84 14.75 -5.60
CA GLU A 2 15.38 13.44 -5.15
C GLU A 2 15.12 12.58 -6.40
N ASN A 3 15.73 11.41 -6.42
CA ASN A 3 15.50 10.43 -7.47
C ASN A 3 14.05 9.94 -7.32
N ASN A 4 13.11 10.53 -8.06
CA ASN A 4 11.72 10.07 -8.15
C ASN A 4 11.58 8.71 -8.89
N ALA A 5 12.67 7.94 -8.96
CA ALA A 5 12.71 6.65 -9.61
C ALA A 5 11.98 5.61 -8.75
N LEU A 6 10.82 5.17 -9.23
CA LEU A 6 10.10 4.05 -8.65
C LEU A 6 10.94 2.79 -8.76
N THR A 7 11.23 2.16 -7.61
CA THR A 7 11.94 0.89 -7.53
C THR A 7 10.95 -0.22 -7.22
N LEU A 8 11.05 -1.37 -7.89
CA LEU A 8 10.24 -2.54 -7.58
C LEU A 8 10.62 -3.10 -6.19
N VAL A 9 9.63 -3.45 -5.38
CA VAL A 9 9.81 -4.18 -4.12
C VAL A 9 10.00 -5.65 -4.45
N LEU A 10 11.16 -6.20 -4.09
CA LEU A 10 11.45 -7.63 -4.26
C LEU A 10 11.09 -8.41 -3.00
N ARG A 11 10.88 -9.71 -3.16
CA ARG A 11 10.68 -10.62 -2.02
C ARG A 11 11.84 -10.48 -1.03
N ASN A 12 11.51 -10.33 0.25
CA ASN A 12 12.45 -10.18 1.36
C ASN A 12 13.26 -8.86 1.40
N ASP A 13 12.94 -7.85 0.58
CA ASP A 13 13.58 -6.53 0.64
C ASP A 13 13.39 -5.79 1.98
N TRP A 14 12.38 -6.22 2.75
CA TRP A 14 12.06 -5.70 4.07
C TRP A 14 13.06 -6.13 5.16
N VAL A 15 13.82 -7.21 4.94
CA VAL A 15 14.71 -7.85 5.93
C VAL A 15 15.97 -7.00 6.22
N ALA A 16 16.37 -6.10 5.31
CA ALA A 16 17.62 -5.34 5.39
C ALA A 16 17.64 -4.19 6.42
N SER A 17 16.97 -4.33 7.58
CA SER A 17 16.93 -3.29 8.60
C SER A 17 17.76 -3.68 9.83
N PRO A 18 18.66 -2.80 10.36
CA PRO A 18 19.26 -3.04 11.65
C PRO A 18 18.15 -3.18 12.71
N SER A 19 18.35 -4.12 13.63
CA SER A 19 17.36 -4.67 14.57
C SER A 19 16.76 -3.67 15.56
N SER A 20 17.09 -2.38 15.50
CA SER A 20 16.65 -1.39 16.48
C SER A 20 15.26 -0.80 16.25
N ASN A 21 14.67 -0.92 15.04
CA ASN A 21 13.39 -0.26 14.71
C ASN A 21 12.37 -1.17 13.98
N ALA A 22 12.55 -2.48 14.04
CA ALA A 22 11.63 -3.40 13.37
C ALA A 22 10.24 -3.33 14.04
N TYR A 23 9.25 -2.79 13.32
CA TYR A 23 7.80 -2.90 13.59
C TYR A 23 7.12 -1.95 14.61
N THR A 24 7.53 -0.69 14.74
CA THR A 24 6.84 0.22 15.68
C THR A 24 5.74 1.09 15.07
N GLY A 25 5.59 1.13 13.74
CA GLY A 25 4.62 2.01 13.08
C GLY A 25 3.40 1.29 12.49
N LYS A 26 2.22 1.90 12.64
CA LYS A 26 0.92 1.42 12.14
C LYS A 26 0.97 0.94 10.68
N TYR A 27 1.67 1.67 9.81
CA TYR A 27 1.81 1.37 8.38
C TYR A 27 3.26 1.06 8.00
N THR A 28 3.91 0.14 8.72
CA THR A 28 5.32 -0.20 8.46
C THR A 28 5.54 -1.69 8.16
N VAL A 29 6.55 -1.97 7.31
CA VAL A 29 7.03 -3.32 6.94
C VAL A 29 8.56 -3.31 6.91
N GLY A 30 9.19 -3.72 8.02
CA GLY A 30 10.64 -3.56 8.17
C GLY A 30 11.01 -2.07 8.05
N ARG A 31 11.91 -1.73 7.10
CA ARG A 31 12.25 -0.34 6.77
C ARG A 31 11.18 0.43 6.00
N PHE A 32 10.18 -0.26 5.44
CA PHE A 32 9.23 0.36 4.54
C PHE A 32 8.08 1.06 5.27
N HIS A 33 7.63 2.17 4.71
CA HIS A 33 6.44 2.91 5.12
C HIS A 33 5.39 2.79 4.02
N LEU A 34 4.21 2.28 4.37
CA LEU A 34 3.08 2.21 3.44
C LEU A 34 2.45 3.59 3.39
N THR A 35 2.40 4.17 2.20
CA THR A 35 1.74 5.47 1.99
C THR A 35 0.23 5.30 1.91
N ASP A 36 -0.51 6.35 2.22
CA ASP A 36 -1.98 6.36 2.10
C ASP A 36 -2.41 6.06 0.66
N THR A 37 -1.71 6.63 -0.33
CA THR A 37 -1.93 6.33 -1.76
C THR A 37 -1.75 4.84 -2.08
N PHE A 38 -0.72 4.19 -1.52
CA PHE A 38 -0.54 2.75 -1.71
C PHE A 38 -1.65 1.94 -1.04
N ILE A 39 -2.04 2.28 0.19
CA ILE A 39 -3.12 1.60 0.91
C ILE A 39 -4.42 1.68 0.10
N ILE A 40 -4.78 2.87 -0.40
CA ILE A 40 -5.96 3.06 -1.24
C ILE A 40 -5.85 2.26 -2.53
N GLY A 41 -4.69 2.29 -3.19
CA GLY A 41 -4.43 1.49 -4.39
C GLY A 41 -4.60 -0.01 -4.15
N TYR A 42 -4.14 -0.51 -2.99
CA TYR A 42 -4.30 -1.90 -2.60
C TYR A 42 -5.78 -2.24 -2.38
N MET A 43 -6.50 -1.43 -1.60
CA MET A 43 -7.92 -1.64 -1.33
C MET A 43 -8.74 -1.64 -2.63
N LYS A 44 -8.39 -0.75 -3.57
CA LYS A 44 -9.05 -0.68 -4.88
C LYS A 44 -8.75 -1.91 -5.74
N LEU A 45 -7.48 -2.28 -5.91
CA LEU A 45 -7.10 -3.34 -6.85
C LEU A 45 -7.34 -4.76 -6.31
N ILE A 46 -7.14 -4.97 -5.00
CA ILE A 46 -7.22 -6.31 -4.39
C ILE A 46 -8.60 -6.57 -3.77
N HIS A 47 -9.19 -5.58 -3.09
CA HIS A 47 -10.50 -5.72 -2.45
C HIS A 47 -11.66 -5.15 -3.27
N GLY A 48 -11.40 -4.45 -4.38
CA GLY A 48 -12.44 -3.79 -5.17
C GLY A 48 -13.12 -2.63 -4.43
N ILE A 49 -12.50 -2.09 -3.38
CA ILE A 49 -13.07 -1.03 -2.54
C ILE A 49 -12.50 0.32 -2.99
N GLU A 50 -13.38 1.18 -3.49
CA GLU A 50 -13.06 2.55 -3.86
C GLU A 50 -13.90 3.54 -3.04
N ILE A 51 -13.22 4.42 -2.29
CA ILE A 51 -13.88 5.45 -1.48
C ILE A 51 -14.02 6.73 -2.31
N PRO A 52 -15.25 7.12 -2.70
CA PRO A 52 -15.45 8.31 -3.51
C PRO A 52 -15.24 9.59 -2.69
N ASP A 53 -14.83 10.66 -3.37
CA ASP A 53 -14.59 11.97 -2.74
C ASP A 53 -15.79 12.50 -1.97
N SER A 54 -17.00 12.21 -2.46
CA SER A 54 -18.24 12.63 -1.80
C SER A 54 -18.35 12.12 -0.37
N TRP A 55 -17.84 10.91 -0.07
CA TRP A 55 -17.89 10.33 1.28
C TRP A 55 -16.91 11.01 2.24
N VAL A 56 -15.75 11.43 1.73
CA VAL A 56 -14.69 12.06 2.55
C VAL A 56 -14.75 13.59 2.54
N SER A 57 -15.53 14.20 1.65
CA SER A 57 -15.61 15.65 1.46
C SER A 57 -16.12 16.43 2.69
N ARG A 58 -16.92 15.77 3.54
CA ARG A 58 -17.59 16.40 4.70
C ARG A 58 -17.00 15.98 6.04
N ILE A 59 -16.01 15.10 6.04
CA ILE A 59 -15.36 14.57 7.25
C ILE A 59 -13.89 14.92 7.23
N HIS A 60 -13.30 15.11 8.41
CA HIS A 60 -11.87 15.45 8.55
C HIS A 60 -11.45 16.65 7.67
N THR A 61 -12.31 17.66 7.55
CA THR A 61 -12.10 18.83 6.67
C THR A 61 -10.84 19.64 7.00
N ASN A 62 -10.30 19.46 8.20
CA ASN A 62 -9.02 20.04 8.62
C ASN A 62 -7.79 19.34 8.01
N ILE A 63 -7.96 18.16 7.40
CA ILE A 63 -6.91 17.41 6.73
C ILE A 63 -6.98 17.74 5.22
N PRO A 64 -5.96 18.41 4.65
CA PRO A 64 -6.01 18.82 3.25
C PRO A 64 -5.81 17.64 2.29
N ASP A 65 -5.03 16.64 2.69
CA ASP A 65 -4.74 15.48 1.85
C ASP A 65 -5.97 14.55 1.75
N THR A 66 -6.37 14.23 0.53
CA THR A 66 -7.58 13.43 0.29
C THR A 66 -7.34 11.95 0.53
N ASP A 67 -6.13 11.45 0.26
CA ASP A 67 -5.78 10.06 0.49
C ASP A 67 -5.74 9.75 1.99
N THR A 68 -5.16 10.63 2.80
CA THR A 68 -5.21 10.53 4.26
C THR A 68 -6.66 10.50 4.76
N ARG A 69 -7.55 11.35 4.24
CA ARG A 69 -8.98 11.34 4.62
C ARG A 69 -9.67 10.03 4.25
N ARG A 70 -9.35 9.43 3.09
CA ARG A 70 -9.87 8.12 2.68
C ARG A 70 -9.37 7.01 3.60
N VAL A 71 -8.09 7.01 3.95
CA VAL A 71 -7.54 6.04 4.91
C VAL A 71 -8.22 6.18 6.26
N MET A 72 -8.34 7.39 6.81
CA MET A 72 -9.05 7.62 8.07
C MET A 72 -10.51 7.15 8.02
N TYR A 73 -11.20 7.35 6.90
CA TYR A 73 -12.56 6.84 6.71
C TYR A 73 -12.62 5.31 6.71
N MET A 74 -11.71 4.65 5.99
CA MET A 74 -11.65 3.18 5.94
C MET A 74 -11.39 2.59 7.33
N GLU A 75 -10.62 3.27 8.17
CA GLU A 75 -10.38 2.85 9.56
C GLU A 75 -11.59 3.06 10.46
N GLY A 76 -12.21 4.24 10.38
CA GLY A 76 -13.44 4.51 11.14
C GLY A 76 -14.60 3.60 10.74
N SER A 77 -14.53 3.00 9.55
CA SER A 77 -15.53 2.08 9.00
C SER A 77 -15.12 0.61 9.07
N ASP A 78 -14.01 0.27 9.75
CA ASP A 78 -13.45 -1.09 9.88
C ASP A 78 -13.06 -1.79 8.57
N MET A 79 -13.03 -1.06 7.44
CA MET A 79 -12.57 -1.57 6.14
C MET A 79 -11.06 -1.80 6.13
N LEU A 80 -10.31 -1.01 6.91
CA LEU A 80 -8.87 -1.13 7.09
C LEU A 80 -8.54 -1.70 8.47
N SER A 81 -9.09 -2.88 8.75
CA SER A 81 -8.89 -3.61 10.01
C SER A 81 -7.43 -4.01 10.23
N LYS A 82 -7.11 -4.49 11.44
CA LYS A 82 -5.77 -5.05 11.76
C LYS A 82 -5.40 -6.21 10.82
N ASP A 83 -6.38 -7.04 10.45
CA ASP A 83 -6.15 -8.19 9.58
C ASP A 83 -5.91 -7.76 8.14
N THR A 84 -6.68 -6.80 7.64
CA THR A 84 -6.46 -6.16 6.33
C THR A 84 -5.06 -5.55 6.25
N ILE A 85 -4.64 -4.82 7.29
CA ILE A 85 -3.28 -4.27 7.35
C ILE A 85 -2.23 -5.39 7.36
N ASN A 86 -2.42 -6.48 8.11
CA ASN A 86 -1.49 -7.61 8.10
C ASN A 86 -1.38 -8.27 6.72
N GLU A 87 -2.50 -8.38 6.00
CA GLU A 87 -2.54 -8.86 4.63
C GLU A 87 -1.69 -7.97 3.71
N ILE A 88 -1.91 -6.64 3.74
CA ILE A 88 -1.12 -5.67 2.98
C ILE A 88 0.38 -5.82 3.30
N ARG A 89 0.74 -5.97 4.57
CA ARG A 89 2.14 -6.19 4.97
C ARG A 89 2.71 -7.47 4.36
N ASN A 90 1.94 -8.56 4.34
CA ASN A 90 2.38 -9.82 3.75
C ASN A 90 2.58 -9.72 2.24
N ALA A 91 1.68 -9.01 1.54
CA ALA A 91 1.82 -8.71 0.12
C ALA A 91 3.10 -7.91 -0.18
N VAL A 92 3.46 -6.94 0.66
CA VAL A 92 4.73 -6.19 0.52
C VAL A 92 5.95 -7.07 0.84
N LYS A 93 5.85 -7.98 1.82
CA LYS A 93 6.96 -8.87 2.19
C LYS A 93 7.29 -9.88 1.10
N SER A 94 6.26 -10.40 0.44
CA SER A 94 6.38 -11.38 -0.63
C SER A 94 5.30 -11.13 -1.69
N PRO A 95 5.51 -10.16 -2.59
CA PRO A 95 4.60 -9.91 -3.69
C PRO A 95 4.38 -11.18 -4.52
N THR A 96 3.14 -11.40 -4.94
CA THR A 96 2.80 -12.49 -5.87
C THR A 96 3.25 -12.14 -7.29
N ASN A 97 3.42 -13.14 -8.15
CA ASN A 97 3.93 -12.92 -9.51
C ASN A 97 3.04 -12.02 -10.37
N ASN A 98 1.73 -11.99 -10.08
CA ASN A 98 0.75 -11.15 -10.76
C ASN A 98 0.60 -9.75 -10.13
N VAL A 99 1.41 -9.41 -9.13
CA VAL A 99 1.35 -8.12 -8.45
C VAL A 99 2.74 -7.47 -8.45
N LYS A 100 2.83 -6.25 -8.95
CA LYS A 100 4.02 -5.40 -8.79
C LYS A 100 3.77 -4.34 -7.74
N ILE A 101 4.68 -4.24 -6.79
CA ILE A 101 4.66 -3.20 -5.75
C ILE A 101 5.90 -2.32 -5.94
N TYR A 102 5.73 -1.01 -5.92
CA TYR A 102 6.81 -0.04 -6.11
C TYR A 102 6.99 0.85 -4.90
N ARG A 103 8.23 1.30 -4.73
CA ARG A 103 8.64 2.24 -3.69
C ARG A 103 9.44 3.41 -4.24
N ASN A 104 9.36 4.54 -3.56
CA ASN A 104 10.31 5.64 -3.66
C ASN A 104 11.08 5.74 -2.34
N GLY A 105 12.39 5.48 -2.38
CA GLY A 105 13.18 5.33 -1.16
C GLY A 105 12.62 4.22 -0.27
N ASN A 106 12.23 4.55 0.96
CA ASN A 106 11.58 3.65 1.91
C ASN A 106 10.04 3.72 1.89
N HIS A 107 9.43 4.55 1.05
CA HIS A 107 7.99 4.69 0.96
C HIS A 107 7.42 3.79 -0.13
N VAL A 108 6.52 2.88 0.23
CA VAL A 108 5.77 2.07 -0.75
C VAL A 108 4.63 2.91 -1.28
N THR A 109 4.61 3.15 -2.59
CA THR A 109 3.79 4.19 -3.22
C THR A 109 2.81 3.67 -4.25
N LYS A 110 3.03 2.48 -4.82
CA LYS A 110 2.22 1.99 -5.94
C LYS A 110 2.08 0.48 -5.94
N ILE A 111 0.93 0.00 -6.37
CA ILE A 111 0.64 -1.39 -6.70
C ILE A 111 0.06 -1.46 -8.12
N GLU A 112 0.40 -2.51 -8.85
CA GLU A 112 -0.14 -2.82 -10.17
C GLU A 112 -0.46 -4.31 -10.26
N LEU A 113 -1.60 -4.65 -10.87
CA LEU A 113 -1.89 -6.01 -11.30
C LEU A 113 -1.27 -6.23 -12.68
N MET A 114 -0.58 -7.35 -12.84
CA MET A 114 -0.13 -7.81 -14.15
C MET A 114 -1.23 -8.65 -14.77
N GLU A 115 -1.57 -8.38 -16.02
CA GLU A 115 -2.39 -9.32 -16.81
C GLU A 115 -1.64 -10.66 -16.88
N GLU A 116 -2.33 -11.75 -16.57
CA GLU A 116 -1.80 -13.08 -16.86
C GLU A 116 -1.55 -13.14 -18.37
N ARG A 117 -0.29 -13.32 -18.76
CA ARG A 117 0.00 -13.72 -20.13
C ARG A 117 -0.62 -15.10 -20.29
N ASN A 118 -1.76 -15.16 -20.95
CA ASN A 118 -2.29 -16.40 -21.51
C ASN A 118 -1.26 -16.89 -22.54
N GLU A 119 -0.23 -17.59 -22.07
CA GLU A 119 0.67 -18.31 -22.93
C GLU A 119 -0.11 -19.49 -23.52
N SER A 120 -0.47 -19.32 -24.79
CA SER A 120 -0.79 -20.35 -25.79
C SER A 120 -2.27 -20.73 -25.97
N THR A 121 -2.89 -20.16 -27.01
CA THR A 121 -3.45 -21.05 -28.06
C THR A 121 -2.43 -21.02 -29.20
N LEU A 122 -1.64 -22.09 -29.28
CA LEU A 122 -0.74 -22.42 -30.39
C LEU A 122 -1.57 -22.92 -31.57
#